data_AF-A0A3D3AXV1-F1
#
_entry.id   AF-A0A3D3AXV1-F1
#
_cell.length_a   1.000
_cell.length_b   1.000
_cell.length_c   1.000
_cell.angle_alpha   90.00
_cell.angle_beta   90.00
_cell.angle_gamma   90.00
#
_symmetry.space_group_name_H-M   'P 1'
#
loop_
_entity.id
_entity.type
_entity.pdbx_description
1 polymer ?
#
loop_
_entity_poly.entity_id
_entity_poly.type
_entity_poly.pdbx_seq_one_letter_code
_entity_poly.pdbx_strand_id
1 'polypeptide(L)' 'MDDPLDTCPTCHGPLIEIDHYGERFIGCIECNRWGWPDGDHLFMELPEEDIEALRARVTR' A
#
# COMPACT_ATOMS: atom_id res chain seq x y z
N MET A 1 1.17 -22.81 4.71
CA MET A 1 2.16 -22.14 3.84
C MET A 1 1.97 -20.69 4.18
N ASP A 2 2.87 -20.12 4.99
CA ASP A 2 2.82 -18.70 5.37
C ASP A 2 2.82 -17.88 4.09
N ASP A 3 1.70 -17.21 3.84
CA ASP A 3 1.50 -16.35 2.70
C ASP A 3 2.17 -15.00 3.03
N PRO A 4 3.30 -14.64 2.40
CA PRO A 4 4.07 -13.45 2.78
C PRO A 4 3.48 -12.16 2.17
N LEU A 5 2.15 -12.07 1.98
CA LEU A 5 1.51 -10.90 1.39
C LEU A 5 1.14 -9.81 2.39
N ASP A 6 1.30 -10.02 3.71
CA ASP A 6 0.95 -9.00 4.72
C ASP A 6 2.05 -7.95 4.97
N THR A 7 3.25 -8.15 4.42
CA THR A 7 4.40 -7.26 4.68
C THR A 7 5.11 -6.83 3.41
N CYS A 8 5.62 -5.60 3.42
CA CYS A 8 6.35 -5.04 2.29
C CYS A 8 7.67 -5.79 2.08
N PRO A 9 8.01 -6.26 0.86
CA PRO A 9 9.26 -6.96 0.62
C PRO A 9 10.52 -6.07 0.73
N THR A 10 10.35 -4.75 0.84
CA THR A 10 11.48 -3.80 0.91
C THR A 10 11.74 -3.33 2.33
N CYS A 11 10.73 -2.85 3.04
CA CYS A 11 10.89 -2.39 4.43
C CYS A 11 10.42 -3.39 5.48
N HIS A 12 9.82 -4.52 5.09
CA HIS A 12 9.16 -5.49 5.97
C HIS A 12 8.09 -4.87 6.88
N GLY A 13 7.62 -3.68 6.53
CA GLY A 13 6.53 -3.00 7.23
C GLY A 13 5.16 -3.57 6.85
N PRO A 14 4.12 -3.27 7.65
CA PRO A 14 2.77 -3.70 7.36
C PRO A 14 2.27 -3.10 6.04
N LEU A 15 1.60 -3.91 5.22
CA LEU A 15 0.82 -3.38 4.10
C LEU A 15 -0.52 -2.87 4.61
N ILE A 16 -0.99 -1.77 4.03
CA ILE A 16 -2.30 -1.21 4.31
C ILE A 16 -3.15 -1.25 3.05
N GLU A 17 -4.44 -1.45 3.23
CA GLU A 17 -5.41 -1.32 2.16
C GLU A 17 -5.99 0.10 2.15
N ILE A 18 -6.10 0.67 0.96
CA ILE A 18 -6.75 1.97 0.72
C ILE A 18 -7.81 1.82 -0.35
N ASP A 19 -8.83 2.68 -0.26
CA ASP A 19 -9.73 2.97 -1.37
C ASP A 19 -9.23 4.26 -2.05
N HIS A 20 -8.85 4.17 -3.31
CA HIS A 20 -8.41 5.29 -4.12
C HIS A 20 -9.33 5.40 -5.35
N TYR A 21 -10.16 6.44 -5.38
CA TYR A 21 -11.17 6.68 -6.42
C TYR A 21 -12.12 5.49 -6.68
N GLY A 22 -12.44 4.71 -5.63
CA GLY A 22 -13.33 3.54 -5.74
C GLY A 22 -12.63 2.25 -6.16
N GLU A 23 -11.30 2.26 -6.29
CA GLU A 23 -10.48 1.07 -6.47
C GLU A 23 -9.74 0.75 -5.17
N ARG A 24 -9.70 -0.54 -4.81
CA ARG A 24 -8.97 -1.01 -3.62
C ARG A 24 -7.53 -1.33 -3.99
N PHE A 25 -6.61 -0.70 -3.28
CA PHE A 25 -5.18 -0.96 -3.40
C PHE A 25 -4.62 -1.44 -2.07
N ILE A 26 -3.73 -2.42 -2.11
CA ILE A 26 -2.95 -2.89 -0.97
C ILE A 26 -1.50 -2.51 -1.21
N GLY A 27 -0.89 -1.86 -0.22
CA GLY A 27 0.44 -1.31 -0.42
C GLY A 27 1.14 -0.84 0.83
N CYS A 28 2.42 -0.53 0.66
CA CYS A 28 3.24 0.02 1.72
C CYS A 28 3.30 1.53 1.60
N ILE A 29 2.88 2.23 2.66
CA ILE A 29 2.94 3.69 2.75
C ILE A 29 4.36 4.25 2.86
N GLU A 30 5.27 3.48 3.45
CA GLU A 30 6.68 3.88 3.62
C GLU A 30 7.43 3.79 2.30
N CYS A 31 7.23 2.70 1.56
CA CYS A 31 7.85 2.48 0.26
C CYS A 31 7.05 3.07 -0.90
N ASN A 32 5.86 3.63 -0.64
CA ASN A 32 4.92 4.11 -1.66
C ASN A 32 4.68 3.09 -2.78
N ARG A 33 4.37 1.84 -2.43
CA ARG A 33 4.13 0.77 -3.41
C ARG A 33 2.75 0.20 -3.23
N TRP A 34 1.92 0.31 -4.26
CA TRP A 34 0.50 -0.03 -4.21
C TRP A 34 0.15 -0.98 -5.34
N GLY A 35 -0.47 -2.10 -5.03
CA GLY A 35 -0.96 -3.06 -6.02
C GLY A 35 -2.42 -3.37 -5.77
N TRP A 36 -3.11 -3.94 -6.77
CA TRP A 36 -4.46 -4.45 -6.56
C TRP A 36 -4.40 -5.76 -5.75
N PRO A 37 -5.37 -6.01 -4.87
CA PRO A 37 -5.45 -7.26 -4.10
C PRO A 37 -5.56 -8.50 -5.00
N ASP A 38 -6.20 -8.37 -6.16
CA ASP A 38 -6.43 -9.46 -7.12
C ASP A 38 -5.58 -9.32 -8.41
N GLY A 39 -4.67 -8.34 -8.46
CA GLY A 39 -3.92 -7.99 -9.67
C GLY A 39 -2.51 -8.59 -9.71
N ASP A 40 -2.06 -8.90 -10.93
CA ASP A 40 -0.72 -9.42 -11.23
C ASP A 40 0.35 -8.34 -10.94
N HIS A 41 0.89 -8.32 -9.71
CA HIS A 41 2.10 -7.63 -9.21
C HIS A 41 2.51 -6.24 -9.79
N LEU A 42 1.60 -5.51 -10.42
CA LEU A 42 1.85 -4.18 -10.95
C LEU A 42 1.74 -3.21 -9.79
N PHE A 43 2.89 -2.78 -9.30
CA PHE A 43 2.98 -1.74 -8.29
C PHE A 43 2.90 -0.36 -8.96
N MET A 44 1.98 0.46 -8.48
CA MET A 44 1.94 1.89 -8.76
C MET A 44 2.42 2.69 -7.55
N GLU A 45 2.94 3.87 -7.82
CA GLU A 45 3.34 4.85 -6.83
C GLU A 45 2.24 5.92 -6.78
N LEU A 46 1.77 6.26 -5.59
CA LEU A 46 0.85 7.39 -5.41
C LEU A 46 1.63 8.70 -5.38
N PRO A 47 1.00 9.83 -5.74
CA PRO A 47 1.65 11.13 -5.59
C PRO A 47 1.96 11.42 -4.11
N GLU A 48 3.00 12.22 -3.88
CA GLU A 48 3.51 12.52 -2.52
C GLU A 48 2.42 13.12 -1.60
N GLU A 49 1.57 13.99 -2.17
CA GLU A 49 0.43 14.60 -1.49
C GLU A 49 -0.59 13.57 -0.98
N ASP A 50 -0.90 12.53 -1.76
CA ASP A 50 -1.78 11.44 -1.32
C ASP A 50 -1.10 10.59 -0.23
N ILE A 51 0.21 10.34 -0.36
CA ILE A 51 0.97 9.59 0.67
C ILE A 51 1.03 10.35 1.98
N GLU A 52 1.27 11.65 1.95
CA GLU A 52 1.27 12.49 3.15
C GLU A 52 -0.10 12.47 3.83
N ALA A 53 -1.18 12.58 3.05
CA ALA A 53 -2.54 12.47 3.56
C ALA A 53 -2.83 11.10 4.18
N LEU A 54 -2.34 10.01 3.59
CA LEU A 54 -2.43 8.66 4.14
C LEU A 54 -1.63 8.54 5.45
N ARG A 55 -0.41 9.11 5.52
CA ARG A 55 0.44 9.04 6.72
C ARG A 55 -0.21 9.76 7.89
N ALA A 56 -0.83 10.90 7.62
CA ALA A 56 -1.62 11.64 8.61
C ALA A 56 -2.82 10.85 9.14
N ARG A 57 -3.40 9.93 8.33
CA ARG A 57 -4.54 9.09 8.74
C ARG A 57 -4.15 7.86 9.53
N VAL A 58 -3.00 7.25 9.23
CA VAL A 58 -2.53 6.00 9.89
C VAL A 58 -1.89 6.28 11.25
N THR A 59 -1.37 7.50 11.47
CA THR A 59 -0.68 7.88 12.73
C THR A 59 -1.66 8.31 13.85
N ARG A 60 -2.92 7.88 13.83
CA ARG A 60 -3.96 8.30 14.78
C ARG A 60 -4.62 7.16 15.53
#